data_AF-A0A7W8BCD8-F1
#
_entry.id   AF-A0A7W8BCD8-F1
#
_cell.length_a   1.000
_cell.length_b   1.000
_cell.length_c   1.000
_cell.angle_alpha   90.00
_cell.angle_beta   90.00
_cell.angle_gamma   90.00
#
_symmetry.space_group_name_H-M   'P 1'
#
loop_
_entity.id
_entity.type
_entity.pdbx_description
1 polymer ?
#
loop_
_entity_poly.entity_id
_entity_poly.type
_entity_poly.pdbx_seq_one_letter_code
_entity_poly.pdbx_strand_id
1 'polypeptide(L)'
;MIPSTTAPPPAPAPAFAGDFEAHLTVRPAATAEDDRALQRYAAAHGMKFTDILLDRGRTPSQPMLTLRASGPLPEVRQAVDAAARRLAGAGFAVVRTKIEAAPWAAGVPETDAEAAALGARYYFEHHLKLLLTPDTDLAALAGLTAAHRAHLSRNARRVRADGRVERFVTQRCRTVGRRTAGARLAALVAAVRAGGHTLVSEEREFVVHDSDETLDAGWIDEDHGTGRTGETYGAGRTGEDEEGTGA
;
A
#
# COMPACT_ATOMS: atom_id res chain seq x y z
N MET A 1 -25.01 39.12 13.77
CA MET A 1 -25.10 37.67 13.98
C MET A 1 -24.41 37.00 12.81
N ILE A 2 -23.31 36.28 13.08
CA ILE A 2 -22.58 35.51 12.07
C ILE A 2 -23.22 34.12 12.04
N PRO A 3 -23.72 33.62 10.90
CA PRO A 3 -24.33 32.30 10.86
C PRO A 3 -23.23 31.26 11.08
N SER A 4 -23.34 30.52 12.19
CA SER A 4 -22.52 29.33 12.41
C SER A 4 -22.86 28.31 11.34
N THR A 5 -21.94 28.14 10.38
CA THR A 5 -21.99 27.03 9.44
C THR A 5 -21.47 25.80 10.18
N THR A 6 -22.38 25.05 10.80
CA THR A 6 -22.06 23.73 11.30
C THR A 6 -21.76 22.84 10.10
N ALA A 7 -20.52 22.37 9.99
CA ALA A 7 -20.13 21.42 8.95
C ALA A 7 -21.06 20.19 9.03
N PRO A 8 -21.51 19.65 7.88
CA PRO A 8 -22.35 18.45 7.88
C PRO A 8 -21.61 17.31 8.59
N PRO A 9 -22.34 16.43 9.30
CA PRO A 9 -21.72 15.27 9.93
C PRO A 9 -20.97 14.44 8.88
N PRO A 10 -19.82 13.83 9.24
CA PRO A 10 -19.10 12.99 8.31
C PRO A 10 -20.02 11.87 7.81
N ALA A 11 -19.95 11.59 6.51
CA ALA A 11 -20.69 10.46 5.93
C ALA A 11 -20.39 9.18 6.73
N PRO A 12 -21.39 8.30 6.93
CA PRO A 12 -21.18 7.05 7.63
C PRO A 12 -20.05 6.28 6.95
N ALA A 13 -19.18 5.67 7.75
CA ALA A 13 -18.13 4.83 7.21
C ALA A 13 -18.76 3.72 6.34
N PRO A 14 -18.19 3.41 5.17
CA PRO A 14 -18.67 2.33 4.33
C PRO A 14 -18.65 1.01 5.11
N ALA A 15 -19.71 0.22 4.93
CA ALA A 15 -19.85 -1.07 5.58
C ALA A 15 -19.10 -2.14 4.79
N PHE A 16 -18.07 -2.73 5.41
CA PHE A 16 -17.38 -3.90 4.87
C PHE A 16 -17.62 -5.10 5.77
N ALA A 17 -17.74 -6.29 5.19
CA ALA A 17 -17.84 -7.54 5.92
C ALA A 17 -17.27 -8.72 5.11
N GLY A 18 -16.59 -9.64 5.78
CA GLY A 18 -15.95 -10.78 5.14
C GLY A 18 -14.75 -11.26 5.94
N ASP A 19 -13.78 -11.84 5.24
CA ASP A 19 -12.49 -12.20 5.80
C ASP A 19 -11.52 -11.03 5.68
N PHE A 20 -10.71 -10.84 6.73
CA PHE A 20 -9.69 -9.80 6.79
C PHE A 20 -8.35 -10.38 7.25
N GLU A 21 -7.28 -9.84 6.69
CA GLU A 21 -5.94 -9.91 7.22
C GLU A 21 -5.59 -8.53 7.80
N ALA A 22 -4.91 -8.51 8.94
CA ALA A 22 -4.45 -7.28 9.56
C ALA A 22 -2.97 -7.37 9.89
N HIS A 23 -2.25 -6.29 9.65
CA HIS A 23 -0.84 -6.18 9.94
C HIS A 23 -0.59 -5.07 10.96
N LEU A 24 0.04 -5.45 12.06
CA LEU A 24 0.55 -4.56 13.10
C LEU A 24 2.05 -4.38 12.86
N THR A 25 2.43 -3.24 12.29
CA THR A 25 3.84 -2.88 12.11
C THR A 25 4.36 -2.26 13.39
N VAL A 26 5.49 -2.76 13.88
CA VAL A 26 6.14 -2.23 15.07
C VAL A 26 7.41 -1.48 14.71
N ARG A 27 7.84 -0.57 15.60
CA ARG A 27 9.13 0.09 15.48
C ARG A 27 10.24 -0.98 15.42
N PRO A 28 11.23 -0.87 14.49
CA PRO A 28 12.35 -1.78 14.43
C PRO A 28 13.05 -1.93 15.78
N ALA A 29 13.39 -3.18 16.12
CA ALA A 29 14.12 -3.52 17.33
C ALA A 29 15.50 -2.86 17.35
N ALA A 30 15.91 -2.35 18.51
CA ALA A 30 17.25 -1.79 18.68
C ALA A 30 18.32 -2.90 18.85
N THR A 31 17.91 -4.06 19.36
CA THR A 31 18.79 -5.20 19.61
C THR A 31 18.24 -6.50 19.02
N ALA A 32 19.13 -7.47 18.80
CA ALA A 32 18.73 -8.81 18.36
C ALA A 32 17.87 -9.55 19.41
N GLU A 33 17.97 -9.20 20.69
CA GLU A 33 17.14 -9.83 21.73
C GLU A 33 15.72 -9.28 21.73
N ASP A 34 15.53 -7.97 21.55
CA ASP A 34 14.20 -7.36 21.39
C ASP A 34 13.47 -7.97 20.19
N ASP A 35 14.21 -8.19 19.11
CA ASP A 35 13.71 -8.85 17.92
C ASP A 35 13.30 -10.31 18.15
N ARG A 36 14.09 -11.08 18.93
CA ARG A 36 13.71 -12.44 19.35
C ARG A 36 12.52 -12.42 20.28
N ALA A 37 12.40 -11.43 21.15
CA ALA A 37 11.26 -11.26 22.03
C ALA A 37 9.98 -11.03 21.24
N LEU A 38 10.01 -10.20 20.19
CA LEU A 38 8.89 -9.96 19.29
C LEU A 38 8.45 -11.25 18.57
N GLN A 39 9.41 -12.06 18.11
CA GLN A 39 9.12 -13.36 17.48
C GLN A 39 8.46 -14.33 18.46
N ARG A 40 8.97 -14.42 19.69
CA ARG A 40 8.36 -15.26 20.74
C ARG A 40 6.95 -14.80 21.06
N TYR A 41 6.73 -13.48 21.13
CA TYR A 41 5.39 -12.91 21.31
C TYR A 41 4.46 -13.32 20.16
N ALA A 42 4.88 -13.14 18.91
CA ALA A 42 4.08 -13.51 17.74
C ALA A 42 3.69 -15.00 17.78
N ALA A 43 4.65 -15.89 18.04
CA ALA A 43 4.40 -17.33 18.14
C ALA A 43 3.43 -17.69 19.29
N ALA A 44 3.63 -17.11 20.48
CA ALA A 44 2.76 -17.35 21.64
C ALA A 44 1.31 -16.89 21.43
N HIS A 45 1.10 -15.91 20.53
CA HIS A 45 -0.21 -15.37 20.20
C HIS A 45 -0.76 -15.84 18.86
N GLY A 46 -0.13 -16.83 18.22
CA GLY A 46 -0.60 -17.38 16.93
C GLY A 46 -0.55 -16.39 15.76
N MET A 47 0.31 -15.37 15.86
CA MET A 47 0.49 -14.35 14.82
C MET A 47 1.67 -14.72 13.92
N LYS A 48 1.52 -14.51 12.61
CA LYS A 48 2.63 -14.64 11.67
C LYS A 48 3.52 -13.40 11.79
N PHE A 49 4.82 -13.62 11.96
CA PHE A 49 5.81 -12.56 11.97
C PHE A 49 6.53 -12.47 10.61
N THR A 50 6.68 -11.26 10.08
CA THR A 50 7.42 -10.95 8.86
C THR A 50 8.21 -9.67 9.07
N ASP A 51 9.42 -9.57 8.52
CA ASP A 51 10.20 -8.33 8.53
C ASP A 51 10.43 -7.91 7.08
N ILE A 52 9.60 -6.97 6.61
CA ILE A 52 9.70 -6.45 5.26
C ILE A 52 10.81 -5.42 5.22
N LEU A 53 11.81 -5.68 4.39
CA LEU A 53 12.88 -4.76 4.07
C LEU A 53 12.61 -4.13 2.71
N LEU A 54 12.37 -2.82 2.70
CA LEU A 54 12.27 -2.02 1.50
C LEU A 54 13.65 -1.79 0.90
N ASP A 55 13.74 -1.72 -0.43
CA ASP A 55 15.02 -1.47 -1.11
C ASP A 55 15.47 0.01 -1.02
N ARG A 56 14.56 0.90 -0.63
CA ARG A 56 14.76 2.34 -0.41
C ARG A 56 13.65 2.90 0.49
N GLY A 57 13.75 4.18 0.86
CA GLY A 57 12.72 4.89 1.61
C GLY A 57 13.10 5.21 3.05
N ARG A 58 12.26 5.98 3.74
CA ARG A 58 12.53 6.53 5.07
C ARG A 58 12.55 5.46 6.17
N THR A 59 11.69 4.45 6.07
CA THR A 59 11.53 3.39 7.08
C THR A 59 11.74 2.02 6.41
N PRO A 60 12.98 1.62 6.13
CA PRO A 60 13.25 0.46 5.30
C PRO A 60 12.94 -0.88 5.98
N SER A 61 13.15 -1.02 7.30
CA SER A 61 12.72 -2.21 8.03
C SER A 61 11.33 -2.00 8.60
N GLN A 62 10.42 -2.93 8.30
CA GLN A 62 9.06 -2.95 8.77
C GLN A 62 8.75 -4.35 9.34
N PRO A 63 9.05 -4.58 10.64
CA PRO A 63 8.61 -5.78 11.34
C PRO A 63 7.10 -5.75 11.57
N MET A 64 6.40 -6.79 11.11
CA MET A 64 4.94 -6.88 11.07
C MET A 64 4.45 -8.17 11.72
N LEU A 65 3.44 -8.04 12.56
CA LEU A 65 2.66 -9.17 13.09
C LEU A 65 1.32 -9.23 12.37
N THR A 66 1.01 -10.40 11.84
CA THR A 66 -0.18 -10.63 11.02
C THR A 66 -1.18 -11.49 11.79
N LEU A 67 -2.43 -11.04 11.79
CA LEU A 67 -3.57 -11.77 12.34
C LEU A 67 -4.73 -11.78 11.34
N ARG A 68 -5.59 -12.78 11.45
CA ARG A 68 -6.79 -12.93 10.61
C ARG A 68 -8.04 -12.83 11.47
N ALA A 69 -9.07 -12.21 10.91
CA ALA A 69 -10.37 -12.09 11.54
C ALA A 69 -11.46 -12.06 10.47
N SER A 70 -12.67 -12.43 10.83
CA SER A 70 -13.82 -12.39 9.93
C SER A 70 -15.02 -11.77 10.63
N GLY A 71 -15.92 -11.15 9.86
CA GLY A 71 -17.14 -10.51 10.37
C GLY A 71 -17.33 -9.10 9.83
N PRO A 72 -18.15 -8.26 10.47
CA PRO A 72 -18.27 -6.84 10.15
C PRO A 72 -16.97 -6.07 10.49
N LEU A 73 -16.56 -5.13 9.64
CA LEU A 73 -15.35 -4.34 9.86
C LEU A 73 -15.29 -3.64 11.24
N PRO A 74 -16.37 -3.08 11.82
CA PRO A 74 -16.29 -2.49 13.16
C PRO A 74 -15.84 -3.47 14.24
N GLU A 75 -16.28 -4.73 14.18
CA GLU A 75 -15.90 -5.78 15.14
C GLU A 75 -14.45 -6.23 14.90
N VAL A 76 -14.08 -6.44 13.63
CA VAL A 76 -12.71 -6.74 13.22
C VAL A 76 -11.75 -5.65 13.72
N ARG A 77 -12.11 -4.38 13.52
CA ARG A 77 -11.30 -3.24 13.98
C ARG A 77 -11.16 -3.21 15.50
N GLN A 78 -12.23 -3.49 16.25
CA GLN A 78 -12.15 -3.60 17.70
C GLN A 78 -11.18 -4.70 18.15
N ALA A 79 -11.21 -5.87 17.49
CA ALA A 79 -10.31 -6.98 17.77
C ALA A 79 -8.84 -6.65 17.43
N VAL A 80 -8.60 -6.02 16.28
CA VAL A 80 -7.27 -5.56 15.85
C VAL A 80 -6.73 -4.49 16.79
N ASP A 81 -7.54 -3.51 17.18
CA ASP A 81 -7.14 -2.47 18.14
C ASP A 81 -6.82 -3.06 19.52
N ALA A 82 -7.57 -4.08 19.96
CA ALA A 82 -7.26 -4.81 21.19
C ALA A 82 -5.94 -5.57 21.08
N ALA A 83 -5.65 -6.18 19.92
CA ALA A 83 -4.36 -6.82 19.66
C ALA A 83 -3.20 -5.81 19.67
N ALA A 84 -3.36 -4.67 19.01
CA ALA A 84 -2.37 -3.59 19.01
C ALA A 84 -2.08 -3.06 20.42
N ARG A 85 -3.11 -2.88 21.26
CA ARG A 85 -2.94 -2.48 22.66
C ARG A 85 -2.19 -3.54 23.49
N ARG A 86 -2.47 -4.83 23.29
CA ARG A 86 -1.73 -5.91 23.97
C ARG A 86 -0.27 -5.95 23.53
N LEU A 87 0.00 -5.75 22.25
CA LEU A 87 1.35 -5.72 21.70
C LEU A 87 2.15 -4.52 22.25
N ALA A 88 1.52 -3.34 22.32
CA ALA A 88 2.09 -2.15 22.96
C ALA A 88 2.32 -2.36 24.47
N GLY A 89 1.38 -2.98 25.18
CA GLY A 89 1.51 -3.31 26.59
C GLY A 89 2.63 -4.31 26.89
N ALA A 90 3.04 -5.11 25.90
CA ALA A 90 4.20 -5.99 25.97
C ALA A 90 5.53 -5.30 25.62
N GLY A 91 5.52 -3.97 25.41
CA GLY A 91 6.72 -3.17 25.14
C GLY A 91 7.03 -2.95 23.66
N PHE A 92 6.19 -3.45 22.73
CA PHE A 92 6.42 -3.29 21.30
C PHE A 92 5.61 -2.12 20.74
N ALA A 93 6.27 -1.02 20.40
CA ALA A 93 5.60 0.18 19.88
C ALA A 93 5.02 -0.07 18.48
N VAL A 94 3.69 -0.18 18.39
CA VAL A 94 2.96 -0.26 17.10
C VAL A 94 2.97 1.11 16.43
N VAL A 95 3.48 1.17 15.21
CA VAL A 95 3.62 2.40 14.41
C VAL A 95 2.67 2.45 13.22
N ARG A 96 2.12 1.31 12.79
CA ARG A 96 1.08 1.24 11.75
C ARG A 96 0.17 0.04 11.96
N THR A 97 -1.11 0.25 11.76
CA THR A 97 -2.13 -0.79 11.65
C THR A 97 -2.72 -0.73 10.24
N LYS A 98 -2.58 -1.82 9.50
CA LYS A 98 -3.25 -2.01 8.19
C LYS A 98 -4.28 -3.13 8.33
N ILE A 99 -5.50 -2.92 7.83
CA ILE A 99 -6.55 -3.95 7.75
C ILE A 99 -6.96 -4.06 6.29
N GLU A 100 -6.92 -5.29 5.80
CA GLU A 100 -7.13 -5.68 4.42
C GLU A 100 -8.25 -6.69 4.33
N ALA A 101 -9.27 -6.37 3.54
CA ALA A 101 -10.35 -7.28 3.24
C ALA A 101 -9.95 -8.21 2.09
N ALA A 102 -10.48 -9.43 2.11
CA ALA A 102 -10.49 -10.26 0.92
C ALA A 102 -11.14 -9.50 -0.25
N PRO A 103 -10.66 -9.66 -1.49
CA PRO A 103 -11.08 -8.81 -2.61
C PRO A 103 -12.52 -9.11 -3.07
N TRP A 104 -13.16 -10.14 -2.52
CA TRP A 104 -14.57 -10.48 -2.72
C TRP A 104 -15.46 -10.19 -1.50
N ALA A 105 -14.92 -9.53 -0.47
CA ALA A 105 -15.67 -9.16 0.71
C ALA A 105 -16.81 -8.19 0.36
N ALA A 106 -17.88 -8.21 1.15
CA ALA A 106 -18.99 -7.28 1.00
C ALA A 106 -18.48 -5.84 1.18
N GLY A 107 -18.93 -4.93 0.32
CA GLY A 107 -18.53 -3.51 0.32
C GLY A 107 -17.30 -3.19 -0.54
N VAL A 108 -16.55 -4.20 -1.00
CA VAL A 108 -15.43 -4.00 -1.94
C VAL A 108 -15.97 -3.57 -3.32
N PRO A 109 -15.46 -2.46 -3.92
CA PRO A 109 -16.01 -1.93 -5.17
C PRO A 109 -15.67 -2.81 -6.38
N GLU A 110 -16.67 -3.10 -7.21
CA GLU A 110 -16.51 -3.89 -8.45
C GLU A 110 -16.02 -3.00 -9.60
N THR A 111 -16.47 -1.75 -9.62
CA THR A 111 -16.28 -0.79 -10.72
C THR A 111 -15.47 0.43 -10.30
N ASP A 112 -14.86 1.11 -11.27
CA ASP A 112 -14.07 2.33 -11.01
C ASP A 112 -14.95 3.47 -10.47
N ALA A 113 -16.23 3.53 -10.88
CA ALA A 113 -17.16 4.53 -10.38
C ALA A 113 -17.47 4.33 -8.88
N GLU A 114 -17.69 3.09 -8.46
CA GLU A 114 -17.88 2.74 -7.05
C GLU A 114 -16.61 3.04 -6.23
N ALA A 115 -15.44 2.68 -6.75
CA ALA A 115 -14.17 2.95 -6.07
C ALA A 115 -13.87 4.45 -5.97
N ALA A 116 -14.18 5.23 -7.00
CA ALA A 116 -14.04 6.68 -6.98
C ALA A 116 -14.98 7.32 -5.96
N ALA A 117 -16.24 6.87 -5.88
CA ALA A 117 -17.21 7.34 -4.89
C ALA A 117 -16.82 6.98 -3.45
N LEU A 118 -16.18 5.83 -3.26
CA LEU A 118 -15.68 5.35 -1.97
C LEU A 118 -14.49 6.17 -1.46
N GLY A 119 -13.67 6.68 -2.39
CA GLY A 119 -12.56 7.59 -2.14
C GLY A 119 -11.19 6.90 -2.04
N ALA A 120 -10.14 7.66 -2.34
CA ALA A 120 -8.77 7.13 -2.53
C ALA A 120 -8.11 6.53 -1.29
N ARG A 121 -8.67 6.72 -0.08
CA ARG A 121 -8.19 6.07 1.16
C ARG A 121 -8.39 4.55 1.14
N TYR A 122 -9.28 4.07 0.28
CA TYR A 122 -9.52 2.66 0.03
C TYR A 122 -8.93 2.27 -1.30
N TYR A 123 -8.20 1.17 -1.34
CA TYR A 123 -7.46 0.79 -2.52
C TYR A 123 -7.22 -0.72 -2.57
N PHE A 124 -7.07 -1.23 -3.78
CA PHE A 124 -6.57 -2.59 -3.97
C PHE A 124 -5.05 -2.59 -3.79
N GLU A 125 -4.55 -3.58 -3.08
CA GLU A 125 -3.12 -3.88 -2.98
C GLU A 125 -2.90 -5.32 -3.44
N HIS A 126 -1.88 -5.53 -4.27
CA HIS A 126 -1.50 -6.86 -4.74
C HIS A 126 -0.07 -7.15 -4.33
N HIS A 127 0.17 -8.40 -3.91
CA HIS A 127 1.48 -8.88 -3.54
C HIS A 127 1.87 -10.08 -4.40
N LEU A 128 2.94 -9.93 -5.18
CA LEU A 128 3.59 -11.06 -5.84
C LEU A 128 4.79 -11.49 -5.01
N LYS A 129 4.99 -12.80 -4.86
CA LYS A 129 6.24 -13.37 -4.35
C LYS A 129 7.01 -13.97 -5.51
N LEU A 130 8.21 -13.46 -5.76
CA LEU A 130 9.12 -13.96 -6.79
C LEU A 130 10.22 -14.80 -6.16
N LEU A 131 10.63 -15.84 -6.88
CA LEU A 131 11.85 -16.58 -6.61
C LEU A 131 12.86 -16.27 -7.71
N LEU A 132 13.95 -15.63 -7.32
CA LEU A 132 14.97 -15.11 -8.22
C LEU A 132 16.24 -15.95 -8.12
N THR A 133 16.96 -16.05 -9.23
CA THR A 133 18.30 -16.62 -9.28
C THR A 133 19.34 -15.62 -8.75
N PRO A 134 20.52 -16.07 -8.30
CA PRO A 134 21.56 -15.18 -7.77
C PRO A 134 22.03 -14.08 -8.74
N ASP A 135 21.95 -14.36 -10.05
CA ASP A 135 22.37 -13.51 -11.17
C ASP A 135 21.27 -12.59 -11.70
N THR A 136 20.08 -12.60 -11.08
CA THR A 136 18.98 -11.72 -11.52
C THR A 136 19.39 -10.25 -11.40
N ASP A 137 19.28 -9.50 -12.51
CA ASP A 137 19.43 -8.06 -12.52
C ASP A 137 18.27 -7.38 -11.80
N LEU A 138 18.50 -6.99 -10.55
CA LEU A 138 17.50 -6.33 -9.70
C LEU A 138 17.15 -4.92 -10.18
N ALA A 139 18.04 -4.22 -10.88
CA ALA A 139 17.76 -2.89 -11.41
C ALA A 139 16.80 -2.98 -12.59
N ALA A 140 17.04 -3.94 -13.50
CA ALA A 140 16.12 -4.24 -14.59
C ALA A 140 14.74 -4.68 -14.07
N LEU A 141 14.70 -5.57 -13.06
CA LEU A 141 13.44 -5.99 -12.44
C LEU A 141 12.72 -4.81 -11.77
N ALA A 142 13.43 -3.94 -11.06
CA ALA A 142 12.83 -2.74 -10.45
C ALA A 142 12.23 -1.80 -11.50
N GLY A 143 12.92 -1.60 -12.63
CA GLY A 143 12.40 -0.83 -13.76
C GLY A 143 11.13 -1.45 -14.37
N LEU A 144 11.13 -2.78 -14.53
CA LEU A 144 9.96 -3.53 -15.00
C LEU A 144 8.78 -3.36 -14.04
N THR A 145 8.96 -3.56 -12.75
CA THR A 145 7.85 -3.43 -11.78
C THR A 145 7.36 -1.98 -11.67
N ALA A 146 8.27 -1.01 -11.72
CA ALA A 146 7.93 0.42 -11.66
C ALA A 146 7.05 0.85 -12.85
N ALA A 147 7.27 0.31 -14.05
CA ALA A 147 6.41 0.55 -15.21
C ALA A 147 4.95 0.11 -14.99
N HIS A 148 4.73 -0.80 -14.04
CA HIS A 148 3.42 -1.27 -13.61
C HIS A 148 2.97 -0.65 -12.27
N ARG A 149 3.59 0.46 -11.82
CA ARG A 149 3.33 1.09 -10.51
C ARG A 149 3.46 0.10 -9.35
N ALA A 150 4.49 -0.75 -9.44
CA ALA A 150 4.75 -1.77 -8.46
C ALA A 150 6.21 -1.71 -7.98
N HIS A 151 6.42 -2.10 -6.73
CA HIS A 151 7.65 -1.81 -6.00
C HIS A 151 8.22 -3.06 -5.36
N LEU A 152 9.55 -3.22 -5.45
CA LEU A 152 10.27 -4.34 -4.87
C LEU A 152 10.50 -4.15 -3.37
N SER A 153 10.39 -5.25 -2.64
CA SER A 153 10.88 -5.39 -1.27
C SER A 153 11.32 -6.84 -1.02
N ARG A 154 11.82 -7.16 0.17
CA ARG A 154 12.23 -8.51 0.55
C ARG A 154 11.87 -8.82 1.99
N ASN A 155 11.86 -10.11 2.35
CA ASN A 155 11.88 -10.49 3.76
C ASN A 155 13.33 -10.47 4.26
N ALA A 156 13.64 -9.69 5.30
CA ALA A 156 14.99 -9.56 5.85
C ALA A 156 15.60 -10.90 6.31
N ARG A 157 14.75 -11.89 6.62
CA ARG A 157 15.16 -13.16 7.28
C ARG A 157 15.26 -14.34 6.33
N ARG A 158 14.75 -14.22 5.11
CA ARG A 158 14.66 -15.36 4.21
C ARG A 158 15.91 -15.45 3.35
N VAL A 159 16.91 -16.18 3.86
CA VAL A 159 18.08 -16.61 3.09
C VAL A 159 17.87 -18.08 2.73
N ARG A 160 17.89 -18.40 1.44
CA ARG A 160 17.75 -19.78 0.98
C ARG A 160 19.14 -20.41 0.81
N ALA A 161 19.27 -21.67 1.19
CA ALA A 161 20.52 -22.42 1.07
C ALA A 161 20.92 -22.70 -0.40
N ASP A 162 19.97 -22.60 -1.33
CA ASP A 162 20.18 -22.80 -2.76
C ASP A 162 20.65 -21.53 -3.50
N GLY A 163 20.99 -20.46 -2.76
CA GLY A 163 21.42 -19.17 -3.32
C GLY A 163 20.30 -18.34 -3.95
N ARG A 164 19.09 -18.90 -4.11
CA ARG A 164 17.95 -18.15 -4.65
C ARG A 164 17.46 -17.13 -3.64
N VAL A 165 17.01 -15.99 -4.13
CA VAL A 165 16.48 -14.92 -3.28
C VAL A 165 14.99 -14.73 -3.55
N GLU A 166 14.25 -14.43 -2.48
CA GLU A 166 12.85 -14.06 -2.62
C GLU A 166 12.72 -12.55 -2.65
N ARG A 167 11.83 -12.07 -3.53
CA ARG A 167 11.41 -10.67 -3.59
C ARG A 167 9.90 -10.60 -3.56
N PHE A 168 9.39 -9.57 -2.91
CA PHE A 168 8.00 -9.19 -3.03
C PHE A 168 7.88 -8.07 -4.05
N VAL A 169 6.76 -8.06 -4.76
CA VAL A 169 6.33 -6.95 -5.61
C VAL A 169 4.99 -6.47 -5.07
N THR A 170 4.91 -5.22 -4.63
CA THR A 170 3.67 -4.62 -4.14
C THR A 170 3.13 -3.64 -5.18
N GLN A 171 1.86 -3.80 -5.60
CA GLN A 171 1.17 -2.89 -6.53
C GLN A 171 -0.06 -2.30 -5.84
N ARG A 172 -0.14 -0.97 -5.77
CA ARG A 172 -1.34 -0.25 -5.27
C ARG A 172 -2.20 0.24 -6.42
N CYS A 173 -3.50 0.10 -6.25
CA CYS A 173 -4.51 0.46 -7.24
C CYS A 173 -5.59 1.30 -6.57
N ARG A 174 -5.38 2.62 -6.55
CA ARG A 174 -6.36 3.59 -6.04
C ARG A 174 -7.44 3.91 -7.07
N THR A 175 -8.61 4.30 -6.55
CA THR A 175 -9.76 4.84 -7.30
C THR A 175 -10.21 3.97 -8.46
N VAL A 176 -9.97 2.66 -8.39
CA VAL A 176 -10.38 1.69 -9.39
C VAL A 176 -11.05 0.50 -8.72
N GLY A 177 -12.02 -0.08 -9.40
CA GLY A 177 -12.74 -1.26 -8.93
C GLY A 177 -11.95 -2.54 -9.17
N ARG A 178 -12.48 -3.63 -8.62
CA ARG A 178 -11.88 -4.97 -8.68
C ARG A 178 -11.51 -5.42 -10.09
N ARG A 179 -12.35 -5.10 -11.09
CA ARG A 179 -12.11 -5.47 -12.50
C ARG A 179 -10.84 -4.82 -13.05
N THR A 180 -10.70 -3.51 -12.88
CA THR A 180 -9.54 -2.75 -13.35
C THR A 180 -8.28 -3.10 -12.54
N ALA A 181 -8.40 -3.23 -11.22
CA ALA A 181 -7.30 -3.67 -10.36
C ALA A 181 -6.79 -5.07 -10.76
N GLY A 182 -7.69 -6.01 -11.06
CA GLY A 182 -7.35 -7.34 -11.55
C GLY A 182 -6.67 -7.32 -12.93
N ALA A 183 -7.12 -6.47 -13.85
CA ALA A 183 -6.48 -6.31 -15.16
C ALA A 183 -5.04 -5.76 -15.03
N ARG A 184 -4.81 -4.80 -14.13
CA ARG A 184 -3.47 -4.25 -13.84
C ARG A 184 -2.54 -5.31 -13.26
N LEU A 185 -3.04 -6.15 -12.35
CA LEU A 185 -2.28 -7.27 -11.81
C LEU A 185 -1.93 -8.29 -12.90
N ALA A 186 -2.91 -8.65 -13.76
CA ALA A 186 -2.68 -9.59 -14.85
C ALA A 186 -1.58 -9.09 -15.80
N ALA A 187 -1.56 -7.78 -16.11
CA ALA A 187 -0.52 -7.16 -16.90
C ALA A 187 0.86 -7.24 -16.22
N LEU A 188 0.94 -6.95 -14.91
CA LEU A 188 2.18 -7.08 -14.14
C LEU A 188 2.68 -8.53 -14.12
N VAL A 189 1.82 -9.50 -13.86
CA VAL A 189 2.16 -10.93 -13.86
C VAL A 189 2.66 -11.39 -15.22
N ALA A 190 2.02 -10.94 -16.30
CA ALA A 190 2.45 -11.23 -17.66
C ALA A 190 3.86 -10.68 -17.94
N ALA A 191 4.13 -9.44 -17.55
CA ALA A 191 5.45 -8.82 -17.72
C ALA A 191 6.54 -9.53 -16.90
N VAL A 192 6.27 -9.85 -15.63
CA VAL A 192 7.19 -10.61 -14.77
C VAL A 192 7.54 -11.97 -15.37
N ARG A 193 6.54 -12.69 -15.89
CA ARG A 193 6.75 -14.00 -16.54
C ARG A 193 7.50 -13.88 -17.86
N ALA A 194 7.21 -12.86 -18.66
CA ALA A 194 7.92 -12.58 -19.92
C ALA A 194 9.40 -12.23 -19.65
N GLY A 195 9.71 -11.61 -18.52
CA GLY A 195 11.07 -11.40 -18.03
C GLY A 195 11.78 -12.66 -17.51
N GLY A 196 11.13 -13.83 -17.55
CA GLY A 196 11.72 -15.11 -17.12
C GLY A 196 11.70 -15.33 -15.61
N HIS A 197 11.00 -14.51 -14.83
CA HIS A 197 10.99 -14.62 -13.37
C HIS A 197 9.95 -15.63 -12.87
N THR A 198 10.33 -16.42 -11.86
CA THR A 198 9.43 -17.42 -11.26
C THR A 198 8.50 -16.77 -10.25
N LEU A 199 7.19 -16.83 -10.51
CA LEU A 199 6.15 -16.42 -9.57
C LEU A 199 5.81 -17.58 -8.62
N VAL A 200 5.97 -17.35 -7.32
CA VAL A 200 5.68 -18.32 -6.24
C VAL A 200 4.26 -18.18 -5.72
N SER A 201 3.80 -16.94 -5.52
CA SER A 201 2.45 -16.66 -5.04
C SER A 201 1.97 -15.30 -5.51
N GLU A 202 0.65 -15.15 -5.56
CA GLU A 202 -0.08 -13.93 -5.86
C GLU A 202 -1.16 -13.78 -4.80
N GLU A 203 -1.18 -12.63 -4.13
CA GLU A 203 -2.18 -12.25 -3.13
C GLU A 203 -2.83 -10.93 -3.60
N ARG A 204 -4.14 -10.81 -3.37
CA ARG A 204 -4.96 -9.66 -3.78
C ARG A 204 -5.80 -9.26 -2.59
N GLU A 205 -5.77 -8.01 -2.22
CA GLU A 205 -6.42 -7.51 -1.02
C GLU A 205 -7.00 -6.13 -1.26
N PHE A 206 -7.95 -5.73 -0.42
CA PHE A 206 -8.54 -4.40 -0.44
C PHE A 206 -8.33 -3.71 0.91
N VAL A 207 -7.51 -2.67 0.92
CA VAL A 207 -7.19 -1.93 2.14
C VAL A 207 -8.40 -1.14 2.60
N VAL A 208 -8.89 -1.48 3.79
CA VAL A 208 -10.05 -0.83 4.44
C VAL A 208 -9.65 0.06 5.61
N HIS A 209 -8.42 -0.07 6.10
CA HIS A 209 -7.84 0.81 7.09
C HIS A 209 -6.33 0.81 6.96
N ASP A 210 -5.72 1.99 7.00
CA ASP A 210 -4.29 2.18 7.11
C ASP A 210 -4.03 3.38 8.01
N SER A 211 -3.37 3.16 9.15
CA SER A 211 -3.19 4.23 10.15
C SER A 211 -2.02 5.17 9.84
N ASP A 212 -1.05 4.73 9.03
CA ASP A 212 0.14 5.54 8.70
C ASP A 212 0.81 5.05 7.41
N GLU A 213 0.37 5.62 6.29
CA GLU A 213 0.96 5.34 4.97
C GLU A 213 2.36 5.95 4.80
N THR A 214 2.78 6.86 5.70
CA THR A 214 4.06 7.58 5.57
C THR A 214 5.28 6.68 5.81
N LEU A 215 5.07 5.47 6.34
CA LEU A 215 6.10 4.44 6.43
C LEU A 215 6.65 4.04 5.05
N ASP A 216 5.86 4.21 3.99
CA ASP A 216 6.23 3.87 2.62
C ASP A 216 6.82 5.06 1.86
N ALA A 217 6.99 6.22 2.52
CA ALA A 217 7.51 7.44 1.90
C ALA A 217 8.94 7.24 1.37
N GLY A 218 9.13 7.59 0.10
CA GLY A 218 10.38 7.40 -0.65
C GLY A 218 10.59 5.96 -1.15
N TRP A 219 9.66 5.05 -0.88
CA TRP A 219 9.60 3.73 -1.51
C TRP A 219 8.54 3.69 -2.62
N ILE A 220 7.30 4.00 -2.26
CA ILE A 220 6.18 4.18 -3.20
C ILE A 220 6.00 5.68 -3.41
N ASP A 221 6.18 6.11 -4.66
CA ASP A 221 5.83 7.45 -5.11
C ASP A 221 4.51 7.34 -5.87
N GLU A 222 3.40 7.58 -5.18
CA GLU A 222 2.10 7.69 -5.85
C GLU A 222 1.88 9.16 -6.20
N ASP A 223 1.79 9.47 -7.50
CA ASP A 223 1.27 10.75 -7.95
C ASP A 223 -0.17 10.87 -7.44
N HIS A 224 -0.34 11.50 -6.29
CA HIS A 224 -1.62 12.07 -5.90
C HIS A 224 -1.88 13.14 -6.96
N GLY A 225 -2.75 12.82 -7.93
CA GLY A 225 -3.17 13.72 -8.98
C GLY A 225 -3.81 14.97 -8.41
N THR A 226 -2.99 15.86 -7.87
CA THR A 226 -3.34 17.25 -7.59
C THR A 226 -3.23 17.91 -8.95
N GLY A 227 -4.37 18.14 -9.59
CA GLY A 227 -4.44 19.00 -10.76
C GLY A 227 -3.91 20.38 -10.37
N ARG A 228 -2.61 20.62 -10.56
CA ARG A 228 -2.09 21.97 -10.71
C ARG A 228 -2.56 22.44 -12.07
N THR A 229 -3.70 23.13 -12.10
CA THR A 229 -3.99 24.10 -13.14
C THR A 229 -2.90 25.17 -13.05
N GLY A 230 -1.80 24.95 -13.78
CA GLY A 230 -0.81 25.95 -14.05
C GLY A 230 -1.37 26.94 -15.07
N GLU A 231 -2.24 27.83 -14.64
CA GLU A 231 -2.37 29.12 -15.31
C GLU A 231 -1.11 29.93 -15.01
N THR A 232 -0.29 30.14 -16.04
CA THR A 232 0.31 31.44 -16.41
C THR A 232 1.43 31.19 -17.44
N TYR A 233 1.22 31.63 -18.68
CA TYR A 233 2.04 32.68 -19.31
C TYR A 233 1.53 32.95 -20.73
N GLY A 234 1.17 34.20 -21.00
CA GLY A 234 0.76 34.63 -22.34
C GLY A 234 0.25 36.07 -22.43
N ALA A 235 0.78 37.00 -21.63
CA ALA A 235 0.62 38.42 -21.93
C ALA A 235 1.71 38.83 -22.92
N GLY A 236 1.42 38.64 -24.21
CA GLY A 236 2.21 39.22 -25.29
C GLY A 236 2.16 40.74 -25.19
N ARG A 237 3.33 41.37 -25.18
CA ARG A 237 3.47 42.80 -25.46
C ARG A 237 3.00 43.03 -26.89
N THR A 238 1.94 43.81 -27.06
CA THR A 238 1.57 44.43 -28.33
C THR A 238 2.60 45.49 -28.67
N GLY A 239 3.46 45.20 -29.64
CA GLY A 239 4.14 46.21 -30.44
C GLY A 239 3.65 46.00 -31.87
N GLU A 240 2.76 46.88 -32.33
CA GLU A 240 2.47 47.07 -33.75
C GLU A 240 2.62 48.57 -34.01
N ASP A 241 3.72 48.90 -34.68
CA ASP A 241 3.85 50.09 -35.51
C ASP A 241 3.13 49.79 -36.84
N GLU A 242 2.31 50.72 -37.33
CA GLU A 242 2.38 51.34 -38.67
C GLU A 242 1.02 51.92 -39.16
N GLU A 243 1.08 53.23 -39.41
CA GLU A 243 0.52 54.01 -40.53
C GLU A 243 -0.97 53.98 -40.94
N GLY A 244 -1.54 55.19 -41.10
CA GLY A 244 -2.57 55.41 -42.12
C GLY A 244 -3.56 56.57 -41.91
N THR A 245 -3.16 57.79 -42.28
CA THR A 245 -3.95 58.85 -42.99
C THR A 245 -5.39 59.20 -42.60
N GLY A 246 -5.65 60.51 -42.42
CA GLY A 246 -6.96 61.10 -42.69
C GLY A 246 -7.17 62.54 -42.20
N ALA A 247 -6.91 63.50 -43.10
CA ALA A 247 -7.44 64.89 -43.22
C ALA A 247 -7.62 65.77 -41.98
#